data_AF-K0B1H0-F1
#
_entry.id   AF-K0B1H0-F1
#
_cell.length_a   1.000
_cell.length_b   1.000
_cell.length_c   1.000
_cell.angle_alpha   90.00
_cell.angle_beta   90.00
_cell.angle_gamma   90.00
#
_symmetry.space_group_name_H-M   'P 1'
#
loop_
_entity.id
_entity.type
_entity.pdbx_description
1 polymer ?
#
loop_
_entity_poly.entity_id
_entity_poly.type
_entity_poly.pdbx_seq_one_letter_code
_entity_poly.pdbx_strand_id
1 'polypeptide(L)'
;MKNAIIIGKTNVGKSLFLVNFAEYLGYEKVYITIEYPDGKKLNKQMSTELAKKYLSSSKDYKTRALQSLDIKLPVYKGKKEIKVVDSSGLADGIHPDISVRNSMIQTLEMLFSSDIIIHIVDVTDYLDSNNLWNNNIIDRQLADYGIPKYKYLLLANKIDLDENEDGLNNLSKFFPKVKIIPVSALYKKGFKEVKDFVFKYI
;
A
#
# COMPACT_ATOMS: atom_id res chain seq x y z
N MET A 1 -1.25 -7.28 18.47
CA MET A 1 -0.71 -7.46 17.10
C MET A 1 -0.61 -6.09 16.47
N LYS A 2 0.51 -5.76 15.81
CA LYS A 2 0.62 -4.45 15.15
C LYS A 2 -0.05 -4.48 13.78
N ASN A 3 -0.58 -3.34 13.36
CA ASN A 3 -1.27 -3.18 12.08
C ASN A 3 -0.50 -2.22 11.18
N ALA A 4 -0.11 -2.68 9.99
CA ALA A 4 0.30 -1.81 8.89
C ALA A 4 -0.88 -1.58 7.95
N ILE A 5 -1.06 -0.34 7.50
CA ILE A 5 -1.96 -0.02 6.41
C ILE A 5 -1.15 0.38 5.19
N ILE A 6 -1.54 -0.15 4.03
CA ILE A 6 -1.06 0.28 2.72
C ILE A 6 -2.07 1.28 2.18
N ILE A 7 -1.63 2.51 1.91
CA ILE A 7 -2.45 3.60 1.36
C ILE A 7 -1.85 4.10 0.04
N GLY A 8 -2.66 4.85 -0.71
CA GLY A 8 -2.28 5.46 -1.99
C GLY A 8 -3.44 5.46 -2.97
N LYS A 9 -3.27 6.20 -4.08
CA LYS A 9 -4.27 6.30 -5.16
C LYS A 9 -4.66 4.94 -5.75
N THR A 10 -5.74 4.90 -6.51
CA THR A 10 -6.09 3.72 -7.32
C THR A 10 -4.95 3.38 -8.29
N ASN A 11 -4.78 2.09 -8.62
CA ASN A 11 -3.83 1.61 -9.65
C ASN A 11 -2.32 1.91 -9.44
N VAL A 12 -1.91 2.43 -8.29
CA VAL A 12 -0.49 2.58 -7.91
C VAL A 12 0.21 1.27 -7.56
N GLY A 13 -0.53 0.15 -7.50
CA GLY A 13 0.04 -1.20 -7.29
C GLY A 13 0.00 -1.74 -5.86
N LYS A 14 -0.86 -1.22 -4.98
CA LYS A 14 -0.98 -1.66 -3.58
C LYS A 14 -1.23 -3.16 -3.39
N SER A 15 -2.25 -3.69 -4.06
CA SER A 15 -2.62 -5.11 -3.93
C SER A 15 -1.55 -6.05 -4.50
N LEU A 16 -0.94 -5.66 -5.63
CA LEU A 16 0.16 -6.42 -6.22
C LEU A 16 1.39 -6.41 -5.31
N PHE A 17 1.74 -5.25 -4.76
CA PHE A 17 2.81 -5.11 -3.78
C PHE A 17 2.57 -6.04 -2.59
N LEU A 18 1.37 -6.04 -2.00
CA LEU A 18 1.05 -6.85 -0.82
C LEU A 18 1.27 -8.35 -1.07
N VAL A 19 0.73 -8.87 -2.18
CA VAL A 19 0.87 -10.30 -2.51
C VAL A 19 2.31 -10.66 -2.83
N ASN A 20 2.99 -9.84 -3.63
CA ASN A 20 4.38 -10.09 -3.99
C ASN A 20 5.32 -9.95 -2.78
N PHE A 21 5.01 -9.07 -1.84
CA PHE A 21 5.78 -8.90 -0.61
C PHE A 21 5.63 -10.12 0.29
N ALA A 22 4.41 -10.66 0.43
CA ALA A 22 4.20 -11.95 1.10
C ALA A 22 5.00 -13.08 0.41
N GLU A 23 4.96 -13.15 -0.91
CA GLU A 23 5.73 -14.15 -1.67
C GLU A 23 7.25 -13.99 -1.47
N TYR A 24 7.76 -12.76 -1.48
CA TYR A 24 9.17 -12.47 -1.18
C TYR A 24 9.60 -12.91 0.22
N LEU A 25 8.67 -12.88 1.18
CA LEU A 25 8.89 -13.37 2.54
C LEU A 25 8.82 -14.91 2.65
N GLY A 26 8.60 -15.62 1.53
CA GLY A 26 8.56 -17.08 1.47
C GLY A 26 7.16 -17.70 1.55
N TYR A 27 6.10 -16.91 1.42
CA TYR A 27 4.74 -17.45 1.39
C TYR A 27 4.38 -18.00 0.01
N GLU A 28 4.01 -19.28 -0.06
CA GLU A 28 3.41 -19.88 -1.25
C GLU A 28 1.88 -19.70 -1.30
N LYS A 29 1.27 -19.60 -0.11
CA LYS A 29 -0.16 -19.39 0.08
C LYS A 29 -0.39 -18.22 1.04
N VAL A 30 -1.38 -17.40 0.75
CA VAL A 30 -1.79 -16.28 1.59
C VAL A 30 -3.20 -16.52 2.14
N TYR A 31 -3.40 -16.10 3.38
CA TYR A 31 -4.70 -16.05 4.03
C TYR A 31 -5.21 -14.61 3.94
N ILE A 32 -6.24 -14.41 3.13
CA ILE A 32 -6.82 -13.10 2.87
C ILE A 32 -8.11 -13.01 3.68
N THR A 33 -8.17 -12.03 4.57
CA THR A 33 -9.41 -11.64 5.25
C THR A 33 -10.00 -10.44 4.51
N ILE A 34 -11.22 -10.61 4.02
CA ILE A 34 -12.02 -9.56 3.39
C ILE A 34 -13.05 -9.10 4.42
N GLU A 35 -12.99 -7.83 4.81
CA GLU A 35 -13.88 -7.21 5.80
C GLU A 35 -14.79 -6.20 5.11
N TYR A 36 -16.08 -6.55 5.04
CA TYR A 36 -17.10 -5.69 4.44
C TYR A 36 -17.51 -4.56 5.41
N PRO A 37 -18.07 -3.45 4.89
CA PRO A 37 -18.50 -2.34 5.74
C PRO A 37 -19.59 -2.68 6.77
N ASP A 38 -20.34 -3.78 6.55
CA ASP A 38 -21.34 -4.30 7.50
C ASP A 38 -20.71 -5.17 8.62
N GLY A 39 -19.38 -5.21 8.69
CA GLY A 39 -18.61 -5.99 9.66
C GLY A 39 -18.47 -7.47 9.32
N LYS A 40 -19.07 -7.96 8.23
CA LYS A 40 -18.91 -9.37 7.81
C LYS A 40 -17.47 -9.62 7.36
N LYS A 41 -16.95 -10.78 7.76
CA LYS A 41 -15.59 -11.23 7.41
C LYS A 41 -15.66 -12.49 6.57
N LEU A 42 -14.95 -12.48 5.45
CA LEU A 42 -14.76 -13.64 4.60
C LEU A 42 -13.26 -13.97 4.55
N ASN A 43 -12.91 -15.18 4.97
CA ASN A 43 -11.54 -15.67 4.91
C ASN A 43 -11.36 -16.56 3.68
N LYS A 44 -10.31 -16.30 2.91
CA LYS A 44 -9.92 -17.11 1.75
C LYS A 44 -8.46 -17.49 1.87
N GLN A 45 -8.16 -18.76 1.63
CA GLN A 45 -6.80 -19.22 1.42
C GLN A 45 -6.59 -19.46 -0.08
N MET A 46 -5.51 -18.95 -0.64
CA MET A 46 -5.16 -19.16 -2.04
C MET A 46 -3.66 -19.07 -2.26
N SER A 47 -3.17 -19.62 -3.38
CA SER A 47 -1.77 -19.44 -3.78
C SER A 47 -1.49 -17.95 -4.05
N THR A 48 -0.24 -17.54 -3.92
CA THR A 48 0.16 -16.17 -4.28
C THR A 48 -0.13 -15.85 -5.74
N GLU A 49 0.04 -16.81 -6.65
CA GLU A 49 -0.31 -16.63 -8.06
C GLU A 49 -1.82 -16.34 -8.27
N LEU A 50 -2.68 -17.10 -7.58
CA LEU A 50 -4.12 -16.89 -7.65
C LEU A 50 -4.52 -15.58 -6.95
N ALA A 51 -3.87 -15.24 -5.83
CA ALA A 51 -4.09 -13.97 -5.13
C ALA A 51 -3.75 -12.76 -6.01
N LYS A 52 -2.67 -12.79 -6.80
CA LYS A 52 -2.37 -11.72 -7.76
C LYS A 52 -3.53 -11.53 -8.73
N LYS A 53 -4.00 -12.61 -9.36
CA LYS A 53 -5.12 -12.57 -10.31
C LYS A 53 -6.43 -12.11 -9.66
N TYR A 54 -6.67 -12.51 -8.42
CA TYR A 54 -7.88 -12.19 -7.66
C TYR A 54 -7.91 -10.73 -7.19
N LEU A 55 -6.75 -10.19 -6.79
CA LEU A 55 -6.63 -8.86 -6.19
C LEU A 55 -6.24 -7.76 -7.19
N SER A 56 -5.51 -8.09 -8.26
CA SER A 56 -5.17 -7.16 -9.33
C SER A 56 -6.12 -7.35 -10.52
N SER A 57 -7.30 -6.73 -10.45
CA SER A 57 -8.17 -6.59 -11.62
C SER A 57 -8.18 -5.13 -12.07
N SER A 58 -8.03 -4.89 -13.38
CA SER A 58 -7.96 -3.57 -14.02
C SER A 58 -9.27 -2.75 -14.00
N LYS A 59 -10.30 -3.21 -13.29
CA LYS A 59 -11.59 -2.52 -13.19
C LYS A 59 -11.61 -1.70 -11.90
N ASP A 60 -11.67 -0.38 -12.04
CA ASP A 60 -11.76 0.53 -10.90
C ASP A 60 -12.92 0.13 -9.97
N TYR A 61 -12.74 0.36 -8.66
CA TYR A 61 -13.77 0.19 -7.62
C TYR A 61 -14.30 -1.23 -7.36
N LYS A 62 -13.54 -2.29 -7.69
CA LYS A 62 -13.89 -3.66 -7.26
C LYS A 62 -13.64 -3.94 -5.78
N THR A 63 -12.70 -3.23 -5.14
CA THR A 63 -12.36 -3.42 -3.72
C THR A 63 -13.34 -2.66 -2.82
N ARG A 64 -14.58 -3.16 -2.72
CA ARG A 64 -15.67 -2.62 -1.86
C ARG A 64 -15.58 -3.06 -0.39
N ALA A 65 -14.42 -3.57 0.00
CA ALA A 65 -14.16 -4.17 1.31
C ALA A 65 -12.67 -4.06 1.59
N LEU A 66 -12.30 -3.83 2.86
CA LEU A 66 -10.91 -3.90 3.28
C LEU A 66 -10.38 -5.32 3.09
N GLN A 67 -9.16 -5.43 2.60
CA GLN A 67 -8.48 -6.70 2.45
C GLN A 67 -7.25 -6.69 3.32
N SER A 68 -7.01 -7.78 4.03
CA SER A 68 -5.85 -7.89 4.91
C SER A 68 -5.20 -9.25 4.82
N LEU A 69 -3.88 -9.26 4.94
CA LEU A 69 -3.05 -10.45 5.05
C LEU A 69 -2.35 -10.43 6.41
N ASP A 70 -2.40 -11.55 7.11
CA ASP A 70 -1.60 -11.76 8.32
C ASP A 70 -0.22 -12.29 7.91
N ILE A 71 0.79 -11.43 8.05
CA ILE A 71 2.18 -11.74 7.69
C ILE A 71 2.96 -12.04 8.98
N LYS A 72 3.57 -13.23 9.02
CA LYS A 72 4.49 -13.67 10.07
C LYS A 72 5.91 -13.48 9.56
N LEU A 73 6.64 -12.61 10.24
CA LEU A 73 8.02 -12.31 9.96
C LEU A 73 8.92 -13.11 10.90
N PRO A 74 9.83 -13.96 10.38
CA PRO A 74 10.79 -14.67 11.22
C PRO A 74 11.81 -13.66 11.80
N VAL A 75 12.05 -13.74 13.11
CA VAL A 75 13.04 -12.92 13.83
C VAL A 75 14.06 -13.82 14.54
N TYR A 76 15.20 -13.24 14.95
CA TYR A 76 16.30 -13.99 15.60
C TYR A 76 15.83 -14.86 16.79
N LYS A 77 14.77 -14.46 17.52
CA LYS A 77 14.04 -15.30 18.48
C LYS A 77 12.52 -15.17 18.28
N GLY A 78 11.89 -16.20 17.74
CA GLY A 78 10.43 -16.29 17.59
C GLY A 78 9.89 -15.78 16.24
N LYS A 79 8.61 -15.39 16.23
CA LYS A 79 7.93 -14.82 15.05
C LYS A 79 7.24 -13.53 15.47
N LYS A 80 7.39 -12.47 14.67
CA LYS A 80 6.60 -11.25 14.81
C LYS A 80 5.46 -11.29 13.80
N GLU A 81 4.27 -10.93 14.22
CA GLU A 81 3.08 -10.93 13.36
C GLU A 81 2.64 -9.49 13.11
N ILE A 82 2.43 -9.17 11.84
CA ILE A 82 1.85 -7.90 11.40
C ILE A 82 0.68 -8.19 10.49
N LYS A 83 -0.45 -7.54 10.77
CA LYS A 83 -1.55 -7.49 9.81
C LYS A 83 -1.27 -6.37 8.83
N VAL A 84 -1.21 -6.69 7.55
CA VAL A 84 -1.07 -5.68 6.50
C VAL A 84 -2.41 -5.53 5.79
N VAL A 85 -2.98 -4.35 5.89
CA VAL A 85 -4.27 -4.01 5.30
C VAL A 85 -4.04 -3.28 3.99
N ASP A 86 -4.53 -3.83 2.89
CA ASP A 86 -4.63 -3.13 1.60
C ASP A 86 -5.90 -2.27 1.60
N SER A 87 -5.73 -0.96 1.52
CA SER A 87 -6.86 -0.05 1.45
C SER A 87 -7.48 -0.06 0.05
N SER A 88 -8.79 0.17 -0.04
CA SER A 88 -9.37 0.65 -1.29
C SER A 88 -8.63 1.92 -1.72
N GLY A 89 -8.38 2.10 -3.03
CA GLY A 89 -7.72 3.30 -3.51
C GLY A 89 -8.51 4.55 -3.10
N LEU A 90 -7.81 5.52 -2.53
CA LEU A 90 -8.39 6.83 -2.24
C LEU A 90 -8.38 7.61 -3.55
N ALA A 91 -9.56 8.03 -4.02
CA ALA A 91 -9.75 8.86 -5.19
C ALA A 91 -10.24 10.24 -4.77
N ASP A 92 -10.02 11.26 -5.61
CA ASP A 92 -10.49 12.61 -5.34
C ASP A 92 -12.03 12.67 -5.38
N GLY A 93 -12.62 13.24 -4.31
CA GLY A 93 -14.06 13.46 -4.19
C GLY A 93 -14.83 12.34 -3.47
N ILE A 94 -16.05 12.68 -3.04
CA ILE A 94 -17.00 11.72 -2.44
C ILE A 94 -17.65 10.95 -3.58
N HIS A 95 -17.31 9.67 -3.74
CA HIS A 95 -17.92 8.83 -4.77
C HIS A 95 -19.45 8.79 -4.59
N PRO A 96 -20.27 8.92 -5.65
CA PRO A 96 -21.73 8.97 -5.53
C PRO A 96 -22.32 7.70 -4.91
N ASP A 97 -21.70 6.55 -5.13
CA ASP A 97 -22.06 5.26 -4.54
C ASP A 97 -21.77 5.19 -3.03
N ILE A 98 -22.81 4.96 -2.23
CA ILE A 98 -22.75 4.80 -0.77
C ILE A 98 -21.82 3.66 -0.34
N SER A 99 -21.78 2.55 -1.08
CA SER A 99 -20.91 1.42 -0.76
C SER A 99 -19.42 1.77 -0.87
N VAL A 100 -19.07 2.63 -1.82
CA VAL A 100 -17.72 3.17 -1.98
C VAL A 100 -17.39 4.15 -0.85
N ARG A 101 -18.33 5.03 -0.47
CA ARG A 101 -18.13 5.94 0.68
C ARG A 101 -17.91 5.20 1.99
N ASN A 102 -18.69 4.14 2.24
CA ASN A 102 -18.52 3.32 3.44
C ASN A 102 -17.15 2.63 3.47
N SER A 103 -16.65 2.18 2.31
CA SER A 103 -15.30 1.61 2.17
C SER A 103 -14.21 2.66 2.45
N MET A 104 -14.43 3.92 2.05
CA MET A 104 -13.54 5.04 2.36
C MET A 104 -13.52 5.35 3.86
N ILE A 105 -14.67 5.41 4.52
CA ILE A 105 -14.75 5.61 5.99
C ILE A 105 -13.98 4.51 6.72
N GLN A 106 -14.21 3.25 6.36
CA GLN A 106 -13.51 2.11 6.94
C GLN A 106 -11.98 2.19 6.75
N THR A 107 -11.55 2.67 5.57
CA THR A 107 -10.13 2.93 5.29
C THR A 107 -9.56 4.02 6.21
N LEU A 108 -10.30 5.10 6.42
CA LEU A 108 -9.89 6.19 7.32
C LEU A 108 -9.83 5.71 8.77
N GLU A 109 -10.80 4.93 9.26
CA GLU A 109 -10.78 4.32 10.59
C GLU A 109 -9.55 3.43 10.79
N MET A 110 -9.20 2.62 9.78
CA MET A 110 -7.99 1.81 9.80
C MET A 110 -6.72 2.67 9.79
N LEU A 111 -6.72 3.77 9.04
CA LEU A 111 -5.62 4.72 8.99
C LEU A 111 -5.42 5.47 10.33
N PHE A 112 -6.50 5.70 11.08
CA PHE A 112 -6.42 6.28 12.42
C PHE A 112 -5.85 5.29 13.45
N SER A 113 -6.20 4.00 13.31
CA SER A 113 -5.80 2.92 14.23
C SER A 113 -4.53 2.16 13.85
N SER A 114 -3.89 2.47 12.72
CA SER A 114 -2.68 1.78 12.25
C SER A 114 -1.42 2.18 13.02
N ASP A 115 -0.55 1.20 13.25
CA ASP A 115 0.77 1.41 13.83
C ASP A 115 1.79 1.87 12.80
N ILE A 116 1.67 1.40 11.55
CA ILE A 116 2.62 1.68 10.48
C ILE A 116 1.82 2.09 9.24
N ILE A 117 2.25 3.15 8.57
CA ILE A 117 1.66 3.62 7.31
C ILE A 117 2.67 3.37 6.19
N ILE A 118 2.28 2.55 5.22
CA ILE A 118 3.02 2.31 3.99
C ILE A 118 2.25 3.03 2.88
N HIS A 119 2.72 4.20 2.48
CA HIS A 119 2.13 4.95 1.37
C HIS A 119 2.82 4.55 0.07
N ILE A 120 2.06 4.10 -0.91
CA ILE A 120 2.56 3.72 -2.24
C ILE A 120 2.10 4.76 -3.25
N VAL A 121 3.06 5.29 -4.01
CA VAL A 121 2.81 6.20 -5.13
C VAL A 121 3.35 5.59 -6.42
N ASP A 122 2.73 5.94 -7.55
CA ASP A 122 3.25 5.59 -8.86
C ASP A 122 4.28 6.64 -9.27
N VAL A 123 5.52 6.22 -9.55
CA VAL A 123 6.59 7.14 -9.94
C VAL A 123 6.29 7.84 -11.27
N THR A 124 5.49 7.22 -12.15
CA THR A 124 5.13 7.83 -13.45
C THR A 124 4.28 9.09 -13.28
N ASP A 125 3.54 9.22 -12.17
CA ASP A 125 2.75 10.42 -11.84
C ASP A 125 3.64 11.64 -11.52
N TYR A 126 4.96 11.43 -11.36
CA TYR A 126 5.95 12.45 -11.01
C TYR A 126 6.89 12.81 -12.17
N LEU A 127 6.64 12.28 -13.38
CA LEU A 127 7.44 12.62 -14.57
C LEU A 127 7.16 14.05 -15.06
N ASP A 128 5.91 14.53 -14.98
CA ASP A 128 5.56 15.90 -15.38
C ASP A 128 5.84 16.89 -14.24
N SER A 129 7.06 17.42 -14.25
CA SER A 129 7.52 18.42 -13.26
C SER A 129 6.65 19.70 -13.20
N ASN A 130 5.93 20.05 -14.28
CA ASN A 130 5.14 21.28 -14.33
C ASN A 130 3.79 21.17 -13.60
N ASN A 131 3.24 19.95 -13.50
CA ASN A 131 1.90 19.71 -12.93
C ASN A 131 1.93 18.84 -11.66
N LEU A 132 3.09 18.64 -11.04
CA LEU A 132 3.25 17.78 -9.85
C LEU A 132 2.21 18.06 -8.77
N TRP A 133 1.97 19.33 -8.43
CA TRP A 133 1.06 19.71 -7.35
C TRP A 133 -0.40 19.34 -7.64
N ASN A 134 -0.86 19.55 -8.87
CA ASN A 134 -2.25 19.30 -9.25
C ASN A 134 -2.50 17.79 -9.39
N ASN A 135 -1.54 17.06 -9.97
CA ASN A 135 -1.69 15.63 -10.21
C ASN A 135 -1.52 14.78 -8.93
N ASN A 136 -0.85 15.31 -7.91
CA ASN A 136 -0.46 14.55 -6.71
C ASN A 136 -1.01 15.14 -5.40
N ILE A 137 -2.17 15.83 -5.46
CA ILE A 137 -2.78 16.44 -4.29
C ILE A 137 -3.17 15.41 -3.22
N ILE A 138 -3.69 14.25 -3.63
CA ILE A 138 -4.04 13.14 -2.73
C ILE A 138 -2.79 12.64 -2.00
N ASP A 139 -1.70 12.42 -2.74
CA ASP A 139 -0.47 11.86 -2.16
C ASP A 139 0.11 12.81 -1.12
N ARG A 140 0.04 14.12 -1.39
CA ARG A 140 0.41 15.15 -0.43
C ARG A 140 -0.46 15.09 0.82
N GLN A 141 -1.79 15.07 0.68
CA GLN A 141 -2.70 15.02 1.83
C GLN A 141 -2.46 13.78 2.70
N LEU A 142 -2.21 12.62 2.08
CA LEU A 142 -1.88 11.38 2.80
C LEU A 142 -0.53 11.48 3.52
N ALA A 143 0.46 12.10 2.89
CA ALA A 143 1.76 12.34 3.51
C ALA A 143 1.68 13.34 4.68
N ASP A 144 0.99 14.46 4.50
CA ASP A 144 0.79 15.49 5.53
C ASP A 144 0.13 14.89 6.78
N TYR A 145 -0.80 13.94 6.59
CA TYR A 145 -1.40 13.18 7.68
C TYR A 145 -0.46 12.12 8.28
N GLY A 146 0.27 11.38 7.44
CA GLY A 146 1.04 10.21 7.86
C GLY A 146 2.38 10.54 8.51
N ILE A 147 3.08 11.57 8.04
CA ILE A 147 4.42 11.96 8.49
C ILE A 147 4.49 12.21 10.01
N PRO A 148 3.54 12.94 10.64
CA PRO A 148 3.55 13.17 12.09
C PRO A 148 3.50 11.91 12.96
N LYS A 149 3.07 10.76 12.42
CA LYS A 149 2.95 9.50 13.19
C LYS A 149 4.28 8.74 13.38
N TYR A 150 5.44 9.28 12.94
CA TYR A 150 6.80 8.73 13.06
C TYR A 150 7.07 7.33 12.44
N LYS A 151 6.04 6.61 12.00
CA LYS A 151 6.11 5.25 11.44
C LYS A 151 5.54 5.21 10.02
N TYR A 152 5.94 6.21 9.23
CA TYR A 152 5.50 6.43 7.87
C TYR A 152 6.61 6.09 6.87
N LEU A 153 6.25 5.33 5.84
CA LEU A 153 7.13 4.91 4.75
C LEU A 153 6.48 5.25 3.42
N LEU A 154 7.22 5.91 2.54
CA LEU A 154 6.79 6.18 1.16
C LEU A 154 7.50 5.21 0.21
N LEU A 155 6.73 4.46 -0.58
CA LEU A 155 7.21 3.58 -1.62
C LEU A 155 6.99 4.24 -2.98
N ALA A 156 8.07 4.50 -3.71
CA ALA A 156 8.01 4.92 -5.09
C ALA A 156 7.90 3.67 -5.97
N ASN A 157 6.70 3.31 -6.37
CA ASN A 157 6.44 2.09 -7.12
C ASN A 157 6.54 2.32 -8.64
N LYS A 158 6.68 1.22 -9.39
CA LYS A 158 6.83 1.18 -10.86
C LYS A 158 8.11 1.85 -11.36
N ILE A 159 9.20 1.76 -10.60
CA ILE A 159 10.53 2.24 -11.04
C ILE A 159 11.01 1.58 -12.32
N ASP A 160 10.44 0.43 -12.70
CA ASP A 160 10.67 -0.20 -14.00
C ASP A 160 10.15 0.62 -15.19
N LEU A 161 9.34 1.65 -14.96
CA LEU A 161 8.82 2.57 -15.96
C LEU A 161 9.51 3.96 -15.93
N ASP A 162 10.44 4.19 -15.01
CA ASP A 162 11.17 5.46 -14.83
C ASP A 162 12.65 5.27 -15.17
N GLU A 163 12.95 5.06 -16.46
CA GLU A 163 14.28 4.69 -16.94
C GLU A 163 15.39 5.69 -16.58
N ASN A 164 15.05 6.99 -16.54
CA ASN A 164 16.00 8.08 -16.25
C ASN A 164 15.97 8.55 -14.79
N GLU A 165 15.18 7.91 -13.92
CA GLU A 165 14.94 8.33 -12.54
C GLU A 165 14.38 9.76 -12.39
N ASP A 166 13.81 10.34 -13.45
CA ASP A 166 13.26 11.70 -13.44
C ASP A 166 12.09 11.80 -12.46
N GLY A 167 11.21 10.79 -12.49
CA GLY A 167 10.06 10.72 -11.59
C GLY A 167 10.49 10.55 -10.14
N LEU A 168 11.47 9.68 -9.88
CA LEU A 168 12.03 9.47 -8.55
C LEU A 168 12.72 10.73 -7.98
N ASN A 169 13.46 11.45 -8.83
CA ASN A 169 14.10 12.72 -8.49
C ASN A 169 13.05 13.80 -8.16
N ASN A 170 12.00 13.90 -8.96
CA ASN A 170 10.89 14.83 -8.71
C ASN A 170 10.12 14.48 -7.44
N LEU A 171 9.83 13.21 -7.21
CA LEU A 171 9.19 12.72 -5.98
C LEU A 171 10.04 13.05 -4.74
N SER A 172 11.36 12.89 -4.81
CA SER A 172 12.27 13.20 -3.72
C SER A 172 12.30 14.71 -3.40
N LYS A 173 12.20 15.56 -4.41
CA LYS A 173 12.03 17.02 -4.24
C LYS A 173 10.67 17.38 -3.66
N PHE A 174 9.62 16.65 -4.06
CA PHE A 174 8.25 16.86 -3.58
C PHE A 174 8.07 16.43 -2.12
N PHE A 175 8.78 15.38 -1.67
CA PHE A 175 8.78 14.88 -0.28
C PHE A 175 10.17 14.87 0.37
N PRO A 176 10.81 16.02 0.62
CA PRO A 176 12.24 16.12 0.96
C PRO A 176 12.61 15.55 2.34
N LYS A 177 11.64 15.35 3.23
CA LYS A 177 11.86 14.88 4.62
C LYS A 177 11.34 13.46 4.86
N VAL A 178 10.88 12.79 3.81
CA VAL A 178 10.28 11.47 3.89
C VAL A 178 11.28 10.42 3.46
N LYS A 179 11.33 9.30 4.19
CA LYS A 179 12.05 8.13 3.71
C LYS A 179 11.32 7.52 2.52
N ILE A 180 11.91 7.64 1.34
CA ILE A 180 11.42 7.04 0.10
C ILE A 180 12.20 5.74 -0.15
N ILE A 181 11.49 4.64 -0.44
CA ILE A 181 12.10 3.41 -0.93
C ILE A 181 11.61 3.18 -2.37
N PRO A 182 12.51 3.21 -3.38
CA PRO A 182 12.16 2.84 -4.74
C PRO A 182 11.88 1.34 -4.82
N VAL A 183 10.73 0.99 -5.39
CA VAL A 183 10.30 -0.41 -5.54
C VAL A 183 9.74 -0.67 -6.93
N SER A 184 9.92 -1.90 -7.39
CA SER A 184 9.05 -2.44 -8.44
C SER A 184 8.26 -3.57 -7.82
N ALA A 185 6.97 -3.31 -7.56
CA ALA A 185 6.06 -4.33 -7.05
C ALA A 185 6.01 -5.54 -8.00
N LEU A 186 6.08 -5.31 -9.32
CA LEU A 186 6.06 -6.35 -10.34
C LEU A 186 7.30 -7.25 -10.27
N TYR A 187 8.49 -6.64 -10.21
CA TYR A 187 9.78 -7.36 -10.22
C TYR A 187 10.36 -7.64 -8.83
N LYS A 188 9.62 -7.33 -7.76
CA LYS A 188 10.04 -7.49 -6.34
C LYS A 188 11.34 -6.75 -5.98
N LYS A 189 11.68 -5.68 -6.72
CA LYS A 189 12.84 -4.83 -6.43
C LYS A 189 12.55 -3.91 -5.23
N GLY A 190 13.56 -3.67 -4.39
CA GLY A 190 13.45 -2.81 -3.21
C GLY A 190 12.77 -3.44 -1.98
N PHE A 191 12.35 -4.71 -2.06
CA PHE A 191 11.57 -5.35 -0.99
C PHE A 191 12.41 -5.66 0.26
N LYS A 192 13.73 -5.79 0.11
CA LYS A 192 14.63 -6.00 1.25
C LYS A 192 14.58 -4.78 2.17
N GLU A 193 14.67 -3.57 1.61
CA GLU A 193 14.64 -2.31 2.33
C GLU A 193 13.28 -2.08 2.99
N VAL A 194 12.19 -2.46 2.30
CA VAL A 194 10.84 -2.42 2.88
C VAL A 194 10.72 -3.37 4.06
N LYS A 195 11.21 -4.60 3.93
CA LYS A 195 11.27 -5.57 5.02
C LYS A 195 12.04 -5.00 6.21
N ASP A 196 13.23 -4.48 5.99
CA ASP A 196 14.09 -3.94 7.06
C ASP A 196 13.44 -2.75 7.78
N PHE A 197 12.72 -1.88 7.05
CA PHE A 197 11.92 -0.81 7.65
C PHE A 197 10.79 -1.36 8.51
N VAL A 198 9.99 -2.25 7.96
CA VAL A 198 8.83 -2.85 8.65
C VAL A 198 9.31 -3.57 9.92
N PHE A 199 10.42 -4.32 9.86
CA PHE A 199 11.03 -5.00 11.01
C PHE A 199 11.45 -4.06 12.14
N LYS A 200 11.92 -2.85 11.83
CA LYS A 200 12.33 -1.87 12.84
C LYS A 200 11.16 -1.44 13.74
N TYR A 201 9.94 -1.43 13.19
CA TYR A 201 8.76 -0.89 13.87
C TYR A 201 7.79 -1.95 14.35
N ILE A 202 8.04 -3.24 14.09
CA ILE A 202 7.32 -4.36 14.71
C ILE A 202 8.06 -4.83 15.94
#